data_AF-A0A533WJW5-F1
#
_entry.id   AF-A0A533WJW5-F1
#
_cell.length_a   1.000
_cell.length_b   1.000
_cell.length_c   1.000
_cell.angle_alpha   90.00
_cell.angle_beta   90.00
_cell.angle_gamma   90.00
#
_symmetry.space_group_name_H-M   'P 1'
#
loop_
_entity.id
_entity.type
_entity.pdbx_description
1 polymer ?
#
loop_
_entity_poly.entity_id
_entity_poly.type
_entity_poly.pdbx_seq_one_letter_code
_entity_poly.pdbx_strand_id
1 'polypeptide(L)'
;FLPPYGVANTDTLIAMSKLNYKILSVQNKTEFFPPFVSDGSNQHDGYGIYHLPYSAHFVDYGSEEVSMGIKIPVETVVNDIDWAISKYGYAVVVMHPPDFAIKVDGKPTREVDQSQIDDLNFIIDTELAKGRFTTTYSKLLGLVTPPYVDRVAPSIIAPEDIGALQTGNLTKVSLGLPLVRDNADPSPAVTNDAPMDGFPLGTTLVTWTATDASGNTAMTHQYVTIGLSLDTTSPQVSVTLPRTGTMLEGPPTGIPLIVTGTASDTGSGIKLIELKTGSQPFQKVTPKAINDWSIWQKTVTIQDQGTVYLQAKAIDYFGNVRWSNKIPITITFENNSKASSADTNILSLPSNITGGILSDLAGFEPTIMIIPVVAIPSIIIYLAWRQRAQKGRK
;
A
#
# COMPACT_ATOMS: atom_id res chain seq x y z
N PHE A 1 4.57 -6.58 -20.65
CA PHE A 1 3.76 -5.39 -20.32
C PHE A 1 2.35 -5.63 -20.79
N LEU A 2 1.40 -5.53 -19.87
CA LEU A 2 -0.02 -5.60 -20.12
C LEU A 2 -0.55 -4.21 -19.72
N PRO A 3 -0.78 -3.31 -20.68
CA PRO A 3 -1.27 -1.98 -20.34
C PRO A 3 -2.68 -2.06 -19.75
N PRO A 4 -3.02 -1.19 -18.79
CA PRO A 4 -4.39 -1.01 -18.35
C PRO A 4 -5.31 -0.81 -19.55
N TYR A 5 -6.48 -1.46 -19.51
CA TYR A 5 -7.51 -1.40 -20.54
C TYR A 5 -7.06 -1.88 -21.94
N GLY A 6 -5.90 -2.54 -22.04
CA GLY A 6 -5.39 -3.10 -23.29
C GLY A 6 -5.02 -2.04 -24.33
N VAL A 7 -4.74 -0.80 -23.91
CA VAL A 7 -4.40 0.31 -24.82
C VAL A 7 -2.88 0.47 -24.93
N ALA A 8 -2.36 0.44 -26.14
CA ALA A 8 -0.97 0.74 -26.45
C ALA A 8 -0.87 1.54 -27.75
N ASN A 9 0.20 2.32 -27.88
CA ASN A 9 0.52 3.12 -29.06
C ASN A 9 2.05 3.10 -29.31
N THR A 10 2.52 3.82 -30.33
CA THR A 10 3.95 3.91 -30.67
C THR A 10 4.82 4.40 -29.50
N ASP A 11 4.36 5.38 -28.72
CA ASP A 11 5.11 5.89 -27.57
C ASP A 11 5.28 4.81 -26.47
N THR A 12 4.28 3.94 -26.32
CA THR A 12 4.36 2.77 -25.43
C THR A 12 5.50 1.85 -25.85
N LEU A 13 5.65 1.56 -27.15
CA LEU A 13 6.72 0.71 -27.67
C LEU A 13 8.10 1.35 -27.49
N ILE A 14 8.21 2.65 -27.74
CA ILE A 14 9.45 3.41 -27.54
C ILE A 14 9.87 3.35 -26.07
N ALA A 15 8.94 3.56 -25.14
CA ALA A 15 9.20 3.47 -23.71
C ALA A 15 9.61 2.05 -23.29
N MET A 16 8.88 1.03 -23.77
CA MET A 16 9.21 -0.37 -23.53
C MET A 16 10.62 -0.73 -24.01
N SER A 17 10.98 -0.30 -25.22
CA SER A 17 12.30 -0.51 -25.80
C SER A 17 13.41 0.10 -24.93
N LYS A 18 13.23 1.37 -24.50
CA LYS A 18 14.16 2.05 -23.59
C LYS A 18 14.33 1.36 -22.24
N LEU A 19 13.26 0.73 -21.74
CA LEU A 19 13.25 -0.03 -20.49
C LEU A 19 13.59 -1.52 -20.68
N ASN A 20 13.95 -1.93 -21.89
CA ASN A 20 14.26 -3.31 -22.27
C ASN A 20 13.11 -4.31 -22.01
N TYR A 21 11.86 -3.86 -22.10
CA TYR A 21 10.69 -4.72 -22.06
C TYR A 21 10.51 -5.40 -23.41
N LYS A 22 10.35 -6.73 -23.41
CA LYS A 22 10.30 -7.54 -24.63
C LYS A 22 8.91 -8.02 -25.02
N ILE A 23 7.91 -7.87 -24.17
CA ILE A 23 6.62 -8.54 -24.35
C ILE A 23 5.53 -7.49 -24.20
N LEU A 24 4.71 -7.31 -25.23
CA LEU A 24 3.45 -6.58 -25.16
C LEU A 24 2.30 -7.58 -25.32
N SER A 25 1.35 -7.56 -24.38
CA SER A 25 0.13 -8.34 -24.51
C SER A 25 -1.07 -7.41 -24.44
N VAL A 26 -1.77 -7.28 -25.57
CA VAL A 26 -2.94 -6.41 -25.80
C VAL A 26 -3.81 -7.04 -26.88
N GLN A 27 -5.11 -6.69 -26.93
CA GLN A 27 -5.99 -7.14 -28.01
C GLN A 27 -5.42 -6.82 -29.39
N ASN A 28 -5.70 -7.68 -30.37
CA ASN A 28 -5.29 -7.47 -31.75
C ASN A 28 -6.19 -6.43 -32.44
N LYS A 29 -5.89 -5.14 -32.22
CA LYS A 29 -6.49 -4.01 -32.92
C LYS A 29 -5.50 -3.61 -34.03
N THR A 30 -5.90 -3.82 -35.27
CA THR A 30 -5.09 -3.99 -36.49
C THR A 30 -4.18 -2.83 -36.97
N GLU A 31 -3.59 -2.02 -36.10
CA GLU A 31 -2.84 -0.82 -36.54
C GLU A 31 -1.36 -0.76 -36.17
N PHE A 32 -0.82 -1.66 -35.34
CA PHE A 32 0.55 -1.47 -34.84
C PHE A 32 1.59 -2.50 -35.35
N PHE A 33 1.37 -3.81 -35.27
CA PHE A 33 2.31 -4.86 -35.74
C PHE A 33 1.67 -6.26 -35.62
N PRO A 34 2.10 -7.27 -36.40
CA PRO A 34 1.47 -8.60 -36.40
C PRO A 34 1.71 -9.38 -35.10
N PRO A 35 0.75 -10.20 -34.64
CA PRO A 35 0.95 -11.11 -33.53
C PRO A 35 2.13 -12.07 -33.75
N PHE A 36 2.82 -12.40 -32.65
CA PHE A 36 3.78 -13.50 -32.62
C PHE A 36 3.05 -14.81 -32.99
N VAL A 37 3.68 -15.61 -33.86
CA VAL A 37 3.22 -16.95 -34.22
C VAL A 37 4.34 -17.94 -33.93
N SER A 38 4.04 -18.98 -33.15
CA SER A 38 5.05 -19.93 -32.67
C SER A 38 5.61 -20.86 -33.75
N ASP A 39 5.04 -20.87 -34.96
CA ASP A 39 5.57 -21.57 -36.13
C ASP A 39 6.80 -20.88 -36.75
N GLY A 40 7.17 -19.70 -36.23
CA GLY A 40 8.32 -18.92 -36.68
C GLY A 40 8.01 -17.93 -37.81
N SER A 41 6.76 -17.86 -38.28
CA SER A 41 6.35 -16.95 -39.37
C SER A 41 6.40 -15.48 -39.01
N ASN A 42 6.26 -15.13 -37.71
CA ASN A 42 6.37 -13.77 -37.19
C ASN A 42 6.98 -13.80 -35.78
N GLN A 43 8.05 -13.02 -35.56
CA GLN A 43 8.80 -13.06 -34.30
C GLN A 43 8.60 -11.79 -33.47
N HIS A 44 9.14 -10.65 -33.88
CA HIS A 44 9.07 -9.41 -33.11
C HIS A 44 9.01 -8.18 -34.03
N ASP A 45 8.65 -7.03 -33.46
CA ASP A 45 8.68 -5.75 -34.17
C ASP A 45 10.12 -5.21 -34.37
N GLY A 46 10.24 -4.01 -34.93
CA GLY A 46 11.53 -3.33 -35.14
C GLY A 46 12.28 -2.94 -33.85
N TYR A 47 11.62 -3.03 -32.68
CA TYR A 47 12.19 -2.76 -31.36
C TYR A 47 12.56 -4.05 -30.60
N GLY A 48 12.33 -5.23 -31.20
CA GLY A 48 12.52 -6.52 -30.53
C GLY A 48 11.44 -6.82 -29.50
N ILE A 49 10.24 -6.25 -29.65
CA ILE A 49 9.06 -6.47 -28.81
C ILE A 49 8.15 -7.49 -29.49
N TYR A 50 7.77 -8.52 -28.74
CA TYR A 50 6.84 -9.56 -29.15
C TYR A 50 5.40 -9.16 -28.78
N HIS A 51 4.47 -9.27 -29.72
CA HIS A 51 3.03 -9.10 -29.47
C HIS A 51 2.37 -10.45 -29.21
N LEU A 52 1.81 -10.63 -28.02
CA LEU A 52 1.02 -11.82 -27.69
C LEU A 52 -0.41 -11.41 -27.32
N PRO A 53 -1.37 -11.44 -28.25
CA PRO A 53 -2.67 -10.87 -28.02
C PRO A 53 -3.51 -11.67 -27.02
N TYR A 54 -4.33 -10.96 -26.24
CA TYR A 54 -5.42 -11.58 -25.50
C TYR A 54 -6.28 -12.37 -26.49
N SER A 55 -6.55 -13.62 -26.16
CA SER A 55 -7.18 -14.54 -27.10
C SER A 55 -8.42 -15.23 -26.55
N ALA A 56 -8.54 -15.32 -25.23
CA ALA A 56 -9.73 -15.77 -24.54
C ALA A 56 -9.93 -14.96 -23.25
N HIS A 57 -11.18 -14.78 -22.85
CA HIS A 57 -11.55 -14.02 -21.66
C HIS A 57 -12.40 -14.89 -20.74
N PHE A 58 -12.18 -14.79 -19.43
CA PHE A 58 -13.04 -15.46 -18.45
C PHE A 58 -14.33 -14.66 -18.17
N VAL A 59 -14.21 -13.33 -18.26
CA VAL A 59 -15.29 -12.36 -18.09
C VAL A 59 -15.18 -11.31 -19.17
N ASP A 60 -16.30 -10.98 -19.81
CA ASP A 60 -16.43 -9.88 -20.75
C ASP A 60 -16.81 -8.60 -19.98
N TYR A 61 -15.93 -7.60 -20.05
CA TYR A 61 -16.16 -6.29 -19.42
C TYR A 61 -16.73 -5.25 -20.41
N GLY A 62 -16.94 -5.61 -21.68
CA GLY A 62 -17.36 -4.68 -22.72
C GLY A 62 -16.34 -3.57 -23.00
N SER A 63 -16.78 -2.51 -23.69
CA SER A 63 -15.97 -1.31 -23.96
C SER A 63 -16.05 -0.24 -22.87
N GLU A 64 -16.90 -0.42 -21.85
CA GLU A 64 -17.12 0.56 -20.79
C GLU A 64 -16.73 -0.03 -19.43
N GLU A 65 -15.77 0.61 -18.76
CA GLU A 65 -15.12 0.19 -17.51
C GLU A 65 -16.06 0.03 -16.29
N VAL A 66 -17.35 0.32 -16.45
CA VAL A 66 -18.35 0.33 -15.38
C VAL A 66 -19.29 -0.90 -15.41
N SER A 67 -19.14 -1.79 -16.40
CA SER A 67 -19.96 -2.99 -16.46
C SER A 67 -19.54 -3.99 -15.37
N MET A 68 -20.50 -4.68 -14.74
CA MET A 68 -20.23 -5.66 -13.66
C MET A 68 -19.50 -6.94 -14.13
N GLY A 69 -19.03 -6.97 -15.38
CA GLY A 69 -18.44 -8.13 -16.02
C GLY A 69 -19.49 -9.22 -16.28
N ILE A 70 -19.63 -9.65 -17.53
CA ILE A 70 -20.49 -10.78 -17.89
C ILE A 70 -19.62 -12.02 -17.97
N LYS A 71 -19.95 -13.03 -17.15
CA LYS A 71 -19.27 -14.33 -17.19
C LYS A 71 -19.42 -14.95 -18.58
N ILE A 72 -18.31 -15.36 -19.17
CA ILE A 72 -18.31 -16.07 -20.45
C ILE A 72 -18.51 -17.57 -20.17
N PRO A 73 -19.42 -18.27 -20.88
CA PRO A 73 -19.59 -19.71 -20.72
C PRO A 73 -18.29 -20.47 -20.97
N VAL A 74 -17.99 -21.48 -20.13
CA VAL A 74 -16.73 -22.25 -20.21
C VAL A 74 -16.48 -22.86 -21.59
N GLU A 75 -17.53 -23.31 -22.28
CA GLU A 75 -17.42 -23.85 -23.65
C GLU A 75 -16.95 -22.79 -24.65
N THR A 76 -17.41 -21.55 -24.51
CA THR A 76 -16.96 -20.42 -25.33
C THR A 76 -15.48 -20.14 -25.06
N VAL A 77 -15.06 -20.12 -23.79
CA VAL A 77 -13.65 -19.92 -23.44
C VAL A 77 -12.76 -21.02 -24.05
N VAL A 78 -13.19 -22.28 -24.00
CA VAL A 78 -12.46 -23.40 -24.60
C VAL A 78 -12.38 -23.27 -26.13
N ASN A 79 -13.46 -22.85 -26.79
CA ASN A 79 -13.46 -22.62 -28.23
C ASN A 79 -12.52 -21.48 -28.65
N ASP A 80 -12.48 -20.40 -27.87
CA ASP A 80 -11.57 -19.27 -28.10
C ASP A 80 -10.10 -19.70 -27.93
N ILE A 81 -9.81 -20.56 -26.94
CA ILE A 81 -8.49 -21.17 -26.75
C ILE A 81 -8.12 -22.04 -27.97
N ASP A 82 -9.04 -22.90 -28.43
CA ASP A 82 -8.82 -23.75 -29.60
C ASP A 82 -8.52 -22.93 -30.86
N TRP A 83 -9.32 -21.89 -31.11
CA TRP A 83 -9.10 -20.97 -32.22
C TRP A 83 -7.74 -20.29 -32.12
N ALA A 84 -7.39 -19.75 -30.96
CA ALA A 84 -6.14 -19.03 -30.74
C ALA A 84 -4.91 -19.92 -30.96
N ILE A 85 -4.96 -21.15 -30.46
CA ILE A 85 -3.88 -22.12 -30.65
C ILE A 85 -3.77 -22.53 -32.11
N SER A 86 -4.88 -22.72 -32.83
CA SER A 86 -4.82 -22.99 -34.27
C SER A 86 -4.18 -21.85 -35.08
N LYS A 87 -4.32 -20.60 -34.60
CA LYS A 87 -3.86 -19.40 -35.29
C LYS A 87 -2.46 -18.96 -34.91
N TYR A 88 -2.10 -19.03 -33.64
CA TYR A 88 -0.84 -18.50 -33.09
C TYR A 88 0.07 -19.62 -32.52
N GLY A 89 -0.48 -20.81 -32.30
CA GLY A 89 0.14 -21.92 -31.58
C GLY A 89 0.19 -21.75 -30.05
N TYR A 90 -0.49 -20.71 -29.53
CA TYR A 90 -0.72 -20.49 -28.11
C TYR A 90 -2.04 -19.74 -27.89
N ALA A 91 -2.52 -19.71 -26.66
CA ALA A 91 -3.62 -18.86 -26.23
C ALA A 91 -3.20 -18.04 -25.01
N VAL A 92 -3.68 -16.79 -24.95
CA VAL A 92 -3.59 -15.94 -23.76
C VAL A 92 -4.99 -15.80 -23.17
N VAL A 93 -5.21 -16.41 -22.00
CA VAL A 93 -6.47 -16.34 -21.26
C VAL A 93 -6.38 -15.22 -20.24
N VAL A 94 -7.28 -14.23 -20.32
CA VAL A 94 -7.32 -13.08 -19.42
C VAL A 94 -8.36 -13.31 -18.32
N MET A 95 -7.94 -13.08 -17.08
CA MET A 95 -8.76 -13.24 -15.88
C MET A 95 -8.37 -12.18 -14.84
N HIS A 96 -9.32 -11.72 -14.02
CA HIS A 96 -9.05 -10.80 -12.91
C HIS A 96 -9.38 -11.46 -11.57
N PRO A 97 -8.55 -11.29 -10.52
CA PRO A 97 -8.84 -11.88 -9.21
C PRO A 97 -10.23 -11.56 -8.64
N PRO A 98 -10.79 -10.33 -8.80
CA PRO A 98 -12.16 -10.02 -8.37
C PRO A 98 -13.26 -10.86 -9.03
N ASP A 99 -13.01 -11.48 -10.18
CA ASP A 99 -13.99 -12.36 -10.84
C ASP A 99 -14.20 -13.69 -10.11
N PHE A 100 -13.28 -14.04 -9.22
CA PHE A 100 -13.33 -15.25 -8.40
C PHE A 100 -13.76 -14.96 -6.96
N ALA A 101 -14.22 -13.75 -6.67
CA ALA A 101 -14.76 -13.37 -5.38
C ALA A 101 -16.29 -13.39 -5.40
N ILE A 102 -16.92 -13.80 -4.30
CA ILE A 102 -18.36 -13.63 -4.08
C ILE A 102 -18.68 -12.14 -4.19
N LYS A 103 -19.68 -11.78 -5.00
CA LYS A 103 -20.10 -10.39 -5.20
C LYS A 103 -21.39 -10.10 -4.39
N VAL A 104 -21.38 -9.02 -3.62
CA VAL A 104 -22.58 -8.48 -2.92
C VAL A 104 -22.82 -7.08 -3.45
N ASP A 105 -24.02 -6.80 -3.94
CA ASP A 105 -24.37 -5.56 -4.66
C ASP A 105 -23.38 -5.22 -5.80
N GLY A 106 -22.90 -6.27 -6.47
CA GLY A 106 -21.91 -6.19 -7.55
C GLY A 106 -20.49 -5.82 -7.13
N LYS A 107 -20.22 -5.68 -5.83
CA LYS A 107 -18.86 -5.45 -5.31
C LYS A 107 -18.23 -6.77 -4.86
N PRO A 108 -16.97 -7.05 -5.21
CA PRO A 108 -16.28 -8.23 -4.76
C PRO A 108 -16.08 -8.19 -3.23
N THR A 109 -16.36 -9.30 -2.57
CA THR A 109 -16.08 -9.52 -1.16
C THR A 109 -14.69 -10.17 -0.99
N ARG A 110 -14.37 -10.61 0.24
CA ARG A 110 -13.14 -11.36 0.54
C ARG A 110 -13.32 -12.88 0.46
N GLU A 111 -14.53 -13.34 0.14
CA GLU A 111 -14.85 -14.75 0.05
C GLU A 111 -14.69 -15.22 -1.39
N VAL A 112 -14.15 -16.44 -1.57
CA VAL A 112 -13.94 -17.04 -2.89
C VAL A 112 -15.28 -17.58 -3.40
N ASP A 113 -15.61 -17.27 -4.64
CA ASP A 113 -16.72 -17.89 -5.36
C ASP A 113 -16.25 -19.24 -5.91
N GLN A 114 -16.62 -20.32 -5.21
CA GLN A 114 -16.22 -21.67 -5.58
C GLN A 114 -16.69 -22.06 -6.99
N SER A 115 -17.84 -21.55 -7.45
CA SER A 115 -18.35 -21.87 -8.79
C SER A 115 -17.44 -21.34 -9.90
N GLN A 116 -16.78 -20.21 -9.68
CA GLN A 116 -15.81 -19.64 -10.64
C GLN A 116 -14.50 -20.43 -10.63
N ILE A 117 -14.10 -20.95 -9.47
CA ILE A 117 -12.95 -21.85 -9.34
C ILE A 117 -13.21 -23.18 -10.04
N ASP A 118 -14.41 -23.74 -9.89
CA ASP A 118 -14.79 -25.00 -10.53
C ASP A 118 -14.78 -24.87 -12.06
N ASP A 119 -15.25 -23.75 -12.60
CA ASP A 119 -15.19 -23.45 -14.04
C ASP A 119 -13.75 -23.29 -14.56
N LEU A 120 -12.88 -22.64 -13.78
CA LEU A 120 -11.46 -22.55 -14.12
C LEU A 120 -10.80 -23.93 -14.11
N ASN A 121 -11.12 -24.77 -13.12
CA ASN A 121 -10.62 -26.15 -13.06
C ASN A 121 -11.10 -26.95 -14.27
N PHE A 122 -12.37 -26.83 -14.66
CA PHE A 122 -12.90 -27.49 -15.86
C PHE A 122 -12.11 -27.11 -17.12
N ILE A 123 -11.81 -25.81 -17.31
CA ILE A 123 -11.01 -25.35 -18.45
C ILE A 123 -9.60 -25.95 -18.37
N ILE A 124 -8.93 -25.87 -17.21
CA ILE A 124 -7.57 -26.40 -17.02
C ILE A 124 -7.53 -27.91 -17.33
N ASP A 125 -8.45 -28.69 -16.77
CA ASP A 125 -8.52 -30.14 -16.97
C ASP A 125 -8.80 -30.50 -18.42
N THR A 126 -9.68 -29.75 -19.09
CA THR A 126 -9.98 -29.91 -20.52
C THR A 126 -8.73 -29.68 -21.37
N GLU A 127 -7.96 -28.64 -21.07
CA GLU A 127 -6.74 -28.30 -21.80
C GLU A 127 -5.61 -29.30 -21.55
N LEU A 128 -5.45 -29.76 -20.31
CA LEU A 128 -4.51 -30.83 -19.94
C LEU A 128 -4.87 -32.15 -20.65
N ALA A 129 -6.16 -32.49 -20.74
CA ALA A 129 -6.62 -33.69 -21.46
C ALA A 129 -6.32 -33.63 -22.96
N LYS A 130 -6.27 -32.44 -23.55
CA LYS A 130 -5.82 -32.20 -24.94
C LYS A 130 -4.28 -32.19 -25.08
N GLY A 131 -3.53 -32.46 -24.00
CA GLY A 131 -2.07 -32.45 -23.98
C GLY A 131 -1.46 -31.05 -23.97
N ARG A 132 -2.23 -30.03 -23.60
CA ARG A 132 -1.82 -28.62 -23.59
C ARG A 132 -1.54 -28.17 -22.17
N PHE A 133 -0.54 -27.31 -21.98
CA PHE A 133 -0.06 -26.91 -20.67
C PHE A 133 0.14 -25.41 -20.57
N THR A 134 0.09 -24.87 -19.35
CA THR A 134 0.39 -23.46 -19.09
C THR A 134 1.89 -23.22 -19.08
N THR A 135 2.29 -22.04 -19.56
CA THR A 135 3.68 -21.58 -19.55
C THR A 135 3.72 -20.08 -19.33
N THR A 136 4.88 -19.52 -19.03
CA THR A 136 5.07 -18.07 -18.96
C THR A 136 5.34 -17.52 -20.36
N TYR A 137 5.02 -16.24 -20.58
CA TYR A 137 5.35 -15.54 -21.82
C TYR A 137 6.83 -15.69 -22.19
N SER A 138 7.73 -15.50 -21.22
CA SER A 138 9.17 -15.60 -21.46
C SER A 138 9.58 -17.00 -21.89
N LYS A 139 9.02 -18.05 -21.28
CA LYS A 139 9.34 -19.43 -21.66
C LYS A 139 8.78 -19.79 -23.04
N LEU A 140 7.57 -19.31 -23.38
CA LEU A 140 7.00 -19.46 -24.72
C LEU A 140 7.92 -18.85 -25.80
N LEU A 141 8.51 -17.70 -25.50
CA LEU A 141 9.40 -16.97 -26.41
C LEU A 141 10.88 -17.39 -26.32
N GLY A 142 11.24 -18.35 -25.46
CA GLY A 142 12.64 -18.73 -25.22
C GLY A 142 13.49 -17.61 -24.61
N LEU A 143 12.88 -16.61 -23.97
CA LEU A 143 13.59 -15.50 -23.33
C LEU A 143 14.16 -15.94 -21.98
N VAL A 144 15.44 -15.66 -21.77
CA VAL A 144 16.09 -15.82 -20.46
C VAL A 144 15.64 -14.68 -19.56
N THR A 145 14.87 -14.99 -18.52
CA THR A 145 14.54 -14.02 -17.48
C THR A 145 15.66 -13.99 -16.44
N PRO A 146 16.13 -12.81 -16.01
CA PRO A 146 16.95 -12.73 -14.81
C PRO A 146 16.15 -13.31 -13.62
N PRO A 147 16.84 -13.94 -12.64
CA PRO A 147 16.17 -14.41 -11.44
C PRO A 147 15.44 -13.25 -10.77
N TYR A 148 14.18 -13.47 -10.42
CA TYR A 148 13.44 -12.52 -9.59
C TYR A 148 14.15 -12.41 -8.24
N VAL A 149 14.49 -11.19 -7.84
CA VAL A 149 15.07 -10.89 -6.53
C VAL A 149 14.07 -10.01 -5.81
N ASP A 150 13.48 -10.54 -4.74
CA ASP A 150 12.63 -9.72 -3.90
C ASP A 150 13.50 -8.78 -3.04
N ARG A 151 13.08 -7.53 -2.96
CA ARG A 151 13.77 -6.46 -2.21
C ARG A 151 12.79 -5.67 -1.34
N VAL A 152 11.54 -6.07 -1.32
CA VAL A 152 10.51 -5.40 -0.55
C VAL A 152 10.39 -6.14 0.77
N ALA A 153 10.44 -5.40 1.88
CA ALA A 153 10.29 -6.01 3.20
C ALA A 153 8.82 -6.35 3.49
N PRO A 154 8.58 -7.36 4.35
CA PRO A 154 7.23 -7.65 4.83
C PRO A 154 6.55 -6.45 5.50
N SER A 155 5.23 -6.41 5.42
CA SER A 155 4.40 -5.60 6.30
C SER A 155 4.03 -6.40 7.55
N ILE A 156 4.28 -5.85 8.74
CA ILE A 156 3.97 -6.47 10.02
C ILE A 156 3.17 -5.52 10.93
N ILE A 157 2.08 -6.04 11.51
CA ILE A 157 1.27 -5.37 12.54
C ILE A 157 1.34 -6.20 13.82
N ALA A 158 1.74 -5.57 14.93
CA ALA A 158 1.88 -6.23 16.22
C ALA A 158 0.53 -6.74 16.75
N PRO A 159 0.51 -7.77 17.61
CA PRO A 159 -0.66 -8.04 18.41
C PRO A 159 -0.94 -6.90 19.41
N GLU A 160 -2.14 -6.87 19.98
CA GLU A 160 -2.54 -5.86 20.96
C GLU A 160 -1.68 -5.90 22.24
N ASP A 161 -1.41 -4.73 22.83
CA ASP A 161 -0.69 -4.64 24.10
C ASP A 161 -1.47 -5.30 25.25
N ILE A 162 -0.74 -5.84 26.23
CA ILE A 162 -1.28 -6.66 27.32
C ILE A 162 -1.07 -5.97 28.67
N GLY A 163 -2.14 -5.90 29.47
CA GLY A 163 -2.10 -5.60 30.90
C GLY A 163 -2.47 -6.84 31.71
N ALA A 164 -1.66 -7.20 32.72
CA ALA A 164 -1.94 -8.34 33.59
C ALA A 164 -1.51 -8.07 35.04
N LEU A 165 -2.06 -8.85 35.97
CA LEU A 165 -1.65 -8.81 37.37
C LEU A 165 -0.54 -9.83 37.65
N GLN A 166 0.36 -9.46 38.56
CA GLN A 166 1.44 -10.31 38.99
C GLN A 166 0.91 -11.60 39.66
N THR A 167 1.35 -12.76 39.18
CA THR A 167 0.99 -14.07 39.76
C THR A 167 2.14 -14.78 40.48
N GLY A 168 3.35 -14.22 40.38
CA GLY A 168 4.58 -14.71 41.01
C GLY A 168 5.74 -13.77 40.67
N ASN A 169 6.99 -14.19 40.89
CA ASN A 169 8.15 -13.35 40.52
C ASN A 169 8.19 -12.99 39.02
N LEU A 170 7.68 -13.88 38.18
CA LEU A 170 7.43 -13.66 36.75
C LEU A 170 5.99 -14.05 36.43
N THR A 171 5.38 -13.35 35.48
CA THR A 171 4.01 -13.58 35.01
C THR A 171 4.03 -14.06 33.57
N LYS A 172 3.43 -15.22 33.29
CA LYS A 172 3.26 -15.70 31.90
C LYS A 172 2.00 -15.09 31.29
N VAL A 173 2.12 -14.57 30.08
CA VAL A 173 1.01 -14.05 29.28
C VAL A 173 1.02 -14.65 27.88
N SER A 174 -0.15 -14.72 27.24
CA SER A 174 -0.27 -15.12 25.84
C SER A 174 -0.15 -13.88 24.96
N LEU A 175 0.90 -13.80 24.14
CA LEU A 175 1.18 -12.61 23.33
C LEU A 175 0.25 -12.44 22.11
N GLY A 176 -0.44 -13.50 21.69
CA GLY A 176 -1.14 -13.53 20.41
C GLY A 176 -0.18 -13.68 19.23
N LEU A 177 -0.67 -13.38 18.02
CA LEU A 177 0.08 -13.48 16.77
C LEU A 177 0.01 -12.16 16.01
N PRO A 178 1.13 -11.68 15.42
CA PRO A 178 1.10 -10.52 14.55
C PRO A 178 0.44 -10.86 13.21
N LEU A 179 -0.07 -9.84 12.52
CA LEU A 179 -0.48 -9.95 11.12
C LEU A 179 0.71 -9.62 10.24
N VAL A 180 1.15 -10.56 9.40
CA VAL A 180 2.29 -10.41 8.50
C VAL A 180 1.88 -10.66 7.05
N ARG A 181 2.40 -9.85 6.14
CA ARG A 181 2.16 -9.94 4.69
C ARG A 181 3.40 -9.57 3.92
N ASP A 182 3.57 -10.14 2.75
CA ASP A 182 4.64 -9.80 1.83
C ASP A 182 4.16 -9.95 0.37
N ASN A 183 4.84 -9.32 -0.58
CA ASN A 183 4.49 -9.37 -2.00
C ASN A 183 4.93 -10.65 -2.71
N ALA A 184 5.98 -11.33 -2.26
CA ALA A 184 6.49 -12.54 -2.90
C ALA A 184 6.63 -13.74 -1.95
N ASP A 185 6.66 -13.53 -0.63
CA ASP A 185 6.63 -14.59 0.36
C ASP A 185 5.24 -14.74 1.01
N PRO A 186 4.51 -15.83 0.76
CA PRO A 186 3.21 -16.05 1.37
C PRO A 186 3.27 -16.34 2.88
N SER A 187 4.44 -16.63 3.45
CA SER A 187 4.59 -16.97 4.86
C SER A 187 5.94 -16.51 5.44
N PRO A 188 6.16 -15.20 5.60
CA PRO A 188 7.38 -14.70 6.24
C PRO A 188 7.58 -15.28 7.64
N ALA A 189 8.82 -15.58 8.00
CA ALA A 189 9.18 -16.06 9.32
C ALA A 189 9.01 -14.96 10.37
N VAL A 190 8.45 -15.31 11.53
CA VAL A 190 8.14 -14.37 12.61
C VAL A 190 8.81 -14.78 13.91
N THR A 191 9.53 -13.86 14.55
CA THR A 191 10.14 -14.05 15.87
C THR A 191 9.85 -12.88 16.80
N ASN A 192 10.03 -13.08 18.11
CA ASN A 192 10.05 -12.02 19.10
C ASN A 192 11.09 -12.26 20.19
N ASP A 193 11.39 -11.21 20.96
CA ASP A 193 12.36 -11.19 22.06
C ASP A 193 11.72 -11.32 23.45
N ALA A 194 10.48 -11.83 23.55
CA ALA A 194 9.79 -11.92 24.82
C ALA A 194 10.52 -12.85 25.82
N PRO A 195 10.53 -12.52 27.13
CA PRO A 195 11.12 -13.37 28.15
C PRO A 195 10.43 -14.74 28.25
N MET A 196 11.17 -15.80 27.93
CA MET A 196 10.63 -17.16 27.87
C MET A 196 10.09 -17.68 29.22
N ASP A 197 10.69 -17.25 30.33
CA ASP A 197 10.29 -17.65 31.68
C ASP A 197 9.08 -16.85 32.21
N GLY A 198 8.74 -15.74 31.56
CA GLY A 198 7.66 -14.83 31.94
C GLY A 198 8.15 -13.41 32.18
N PHE A 199 7.20 -12.48 32.30
CA PHE A 199 7.44 -11.05 32.40
C PHE A 199 7.63 -10.61 33.86
N PRO A 200 8.63 -9.78 34.17
CA PRO A 200 8.77 -9.17 35.49
C PRO A 200 7.69 -8.12 35.73
N LEU A 201 7.59 -7.65 36.98
CA LEU A 201 6.77 -6.48 37.32
C LEU A 201 7.21 -5.25 36.50
N GLY A 202 6.23 -4.49 35.99
CA GLY A 202 6.44 -3.31 35.16
C GLY A 202 6.14 -3.56 33.68
N THR A 203 6.54 -2.60 32.83
CA THR A 203 6.31 -2.65 31.37
C THR A 203 7.54 -3.20 30.66
N THR A 204 7.34 -4.25 29.86
CA THR A 204 8.34 -4.83 28.95
C THR A 204 7.95 -4.53 27.51
N LEU A 205 8.91 -4.05 26.70
CA LEU A 205 8.77 -3.91 25.26
C LEU A 205 9.14 -5.23 24.59
N VAL A 206 8.22 -5.80 23.81
CA VAL A 206 8.46 -6.97 22.96
C VAL A 206 8.61 -6.51 21.51
N THR A 207 9.76 -6.82 20.91
CA THR A 207 10.07 -6.55 19.50
C THR A 207 9.71 -7.77 18.65
N TRP A 208 8.78 -7.60 17.72
CA TRP A 208 8.43 -8.60 16.72
C TRP A 208 9.20 -8.33 15.43
N THR A 209 9.80 -9.37 14.84
CA THR A 209 10.52 -9.30 13.57
C THR A 209 9.89 -10.27 12.57
N ALA A 210 9.53 -9.76 11.38
CA ALA A 210 9.18 -10.56 10.22
C ALA A 210 10.36 -10.60 9.24
N THR A 211 10.69 -11.77 8.70
CA THR A 211 11.73 -11.97 7.68
C THR A 211 11.17 -12.79 6.53
N ASP A 212 11.23 -12.28 5.30
CA ASP A 212 10.81 -13.04 4.12
C ASP A 212 11.88 -14.08 3.68
N ALA A 213 11.51 -14.94 2.72
CA ALA A 213 12.39 -15.92 2.11
C ALA A 213 13.61 -15.34 1.38
N SER A 214 13.58 -14.05 1.04
CA SER A 214 14.69 -13.34 0.40
C SER A 214 15.60 -12.61 1.41
N GLY A 215 15.27 -12.66 2.70
CA GLY A 215 16.01 -12.06 3.80
C GLY A 215 15.65 -10.60 4.10
N ASN A 216 14.62 -10.02 3.49
CA ASN A 216 14.17 -8.68 3.87
C ASN A 216 13.40 -8.71 5.19
N THR A 217 13.58 -7.70 6.04
CA THR A 217 13.03 -7.69 7.40
C THR A 217 12.20 -6.45 7.71
N ALA A 218 11.16 -6.62 8.53
CA ALA A 218 10.43 -5.53 9.15
C ALA A 218 10.17 -5.82 10.64
N MET A 219 10.05 -4.74 11.43
CA MET A 219 9.86 -4.84 12.88
C MET A 219 8.65 -4.04 13.36
N THR A 220 8.05 -4.50 14.45
CA THR A 220 6.99 -3.80 15.18
C THR A 220 7.07 -4.14 16.67
N HIS A 221 6.31 -3.45 17.51
CA HIS A 221 6.42 -3.57 18.96
C HIS A 221 5.07 -3.84 19.63
N GLN A 222 5.11 -4.62 20.71
CA GLN A 222 4.01 -4.89 21.62
C GLN A 222 4.46 -4.61 23.04
N TYR A 223 3.65 -3.95 23.84
CA TYR A 223 3.93 -3.72 25.25
C TYR A 223 3.20 -4.73 26.14
N VAL A 224 3.91 -5.22 27.15
CA VAL A 224 3.36 -6.10 28.19
C VAL A 224 3.60 -5.46 29.55
N THR A 225 2.53 -5.09 30.24
CA THR A 225 2.57 -4.42 31.53
C THR A 225 2.03 -5.33 32.63
N ILE A 226 2.89 -5.67 33.59
CA ILE A 226 2.55 -6.46 34.77
C ILE A 226 2.43 -5.51 35.98
N GLY A 227 1.25 -5.47 36.60
CA GLY A 227 0.96 -4.65 37.79
C GLY A 227 0.77 -5.48 39.06
N LEU A 228 1.00 -4.86 40.23
CA LEU A 228 0.71 -5.47 41.54
C LEU A 228 -0.79 -5.51 41.86
N SER A 229 -1.53 -4.54 41.34
CA SER A 229 -2.96 -4.36 41.52
C SER A 229 -3.57 -3.83 40.24
N LEU A 230 -4.90 -3.91 40.13
CA LEU A 230 -5.61 -3.20 39.06
C LEU A 230 -5.30 -1.72 39.19
N ASP A 231 -4.83 -1.12 38.11
CA ASP A 231 -4.71 0.32 38.03
C ASP A 231 -6.08 0.91 37.71
N THR A 232 -6.57 1.77 38.60
CA THR A 232 -7.81 2.54 38.42
C THR A 232 -7.54 4.03 38.27
N THR A 233 -6.27 4.42 38.17
CA THR A 233 -5.85 5.82 38.07
C THR A 233 -5.93 6.23 36.61
N SER A 234 -6.71 7.27 36.30
CA SER A 234 -6.72 7.79 34.93
C SER A 234 -5.44 8.58 34.63
N PRO A 235 -4.89 8.46 33.40
CA PRO A 235 -3.71 9.20 33.02
C PRO A 235 -3.96 10.71 33.01
N GLN A 236 -2.88 11.49 32.96
CA GLN A 236 -2.89 12.93 32.67
C GLN A 236 -2.43 13.16 31.24
N VAL A 237 -3.09 14.08 30.53
CA VAL A 237 -2.72 14.44 29.15
C VAL A 237 -3.05 15.90 28.88
N SER A 238 -2.13 16.59 28.20
CA SER A 238 -2.30 17.98 27.79
C SER A 238 -1.80 18.19 26.37
N VAL A 239 -2.45 19.09 25.64
CA VAL A 239 -1.93 19.67 24.39
C VAL A 239 -1.20 20.96 24.77
N THR A 240 0.08 21.08 24.44
CA THR A 240 0.91 22.24 24.79
C THR A 240 1.02 23.25 23.66
N LEU A 241 1.08 22.77 22.41
CA LEU A 241 1.07 23.60 21.20
C LEU A 241 0.23 22.94 20.09
N PRO A 242 -0.40 23.73 19.22
CA PRO A 242 -0.58 25.19 19.33
C PRO A 242 -1.44 25.57 20.55
N ARG A 243 -1.39 26.84 20.97
CA ARG A 243 -2.17 27.34 22.12
C ARG A 243 -3.56 27.79 21.68
N THR A 244 -4.49 27.90 22.63
CA THR A 244 -5.81 28.50 22.44
C THR A 244 -5.68 29.86 21.75
N GLY A 245 -6.43 30.08 20.67
CA GLY A 245 -6.43 31.33 19.92
C GLY A 245 -5.35 31.46 18.85
N THR A 246 -4.55 30.42 18.60
CA THR A 246 -3.62 30.39 17.46
C THR A 246 -4.40 30.60 16.16
N MET A 247 -3.93 31.51 15.31
CA MET A 247 -4.49 31.79 13.99
C MET A 247 -3.50 31.34 12.92
N LEU A 248 -3.97 30.57 11.94
CA LEU A 248 -3.17 30.09 10.82
C LEU A 248 -3.84 30.49 9.51
N GLU A 249 -3.05 31.00 8.56
CA GLU A 249 -3.45 31.28 7.19
C GLU A 249 -2.67 30.35 6.25
N GLY A 250 -3.33 29.83 5.21
CA GLY A 250 -2.67 28.95 4.24
C GLY A 250 -3.60 28.47 3.12
N PRO A 251 -3.13 27.59 2.23
CA PRO A 251 -3.91 27.19 1.06
C PRO A 251 -5.10 26.28 1.43
N PRO A 252 -6.19 26.28 0.66
CA PRO A 252 -7.34 25.38 0.85
C PRO A 252 -6.99 23.88 0.75
N THR A 253 -5.84 23.54 0.16
CA THR A 253 -5.33 22.16 0.10
C THR A 253 -4.94 21.61 1.48
N GLY A 254 -4.71 22.50 2.44
CA GLY A 254 -4.53 22.20 3.85
C GLY A 254 -3.26 22.80 4.44
N ILE A 255 -3.30 23.04 5.76
CA ILE A 255 -2.20 23.64 6.51
C ILE A 255 -1.48 22.54 7.31
N PRO A 256 -0.18 22.29 7.08
CA PRO A 256 0.59 21.39 7.93
C PRO A 256 0.77 22.03 9.31
N LEU A 257 0.41 21.30 10.36
CA LEU A 257 0.47 21.73 11.75
C LEU A 257 1.13 20.66 12.60
N ILE A 258 2.15 21.06 13.36
CA ILE A 258 2.72 20.22 14.41
C ILE A 258 1.96 20.49 15.71
N VAL A 259 1.32 19.46 16.24
CA VAL A 259 0.67 19.48 17.55
C VAL A 259 1.57 18.75 18.54
N THR A 260 1.86 19.37 19.67
CA THR A 260 2.66 18.79 20.74
C THR A 260 1.89 18.77 22.05
N GLY A 261 2.29 17.89 22.95
CA GLY A 261 1.73 17.86 24.29
C GLY A 261 2.55 17.04 25.25
N THR A 262 2.00 16.83 26.44
CA THR A 262 2.60 15.99 27.49
C THR A 262 1.58 14.96 27.96
N ALA A 263 2.05 13.84 28.47
CA ALA A 263 1.23 12.93 29.25
C ALA A 263 2.07 12.26 30.34
N SER A 264 1.39 11.89 31.42
CA SER A 264 1.97 11.12 32.50
C SER A 264 0.90 10.27 33.14
N ASP A 265 1.32 9.17 33.74
CA ASP A 265 0.45 8.33 34.54
C ASP A 265 1.25 7.85 35.75
N THR A 266 0.60 7.84 36.92
CA THR A 266 1.24 7.42 38.18
C THR A 266 0.99 5.95 38.52
N GLY A 267 0.17 5.27 37.74
CA GLY A 267 -0.14 3.85 37.87
C GLY A 267 0.65 3.02 36.86
N SER A 268 -0.06 2.54 35.84
CA SER A 268 0.43 1.57 34.87
C SER A 268 1.23 2.18 33.71
N GLY A 269 1.24 3.51 33.56
CA GLY A 269 1.91 4.18 32.47
C GLY A 269 1.01 4.38 31.25
N ILE A 270 1.45 5.22 30.30
CA ILE A 270 0.66 5.54 29.10
C ILE A 270 0.85 4.46 28.04
N LYS A 271 -0.25 3.83 27.61
CA LYS A 271 -0.30 2.88 26.49
C LYS A 271 -0.40 3.60 25.16
N LEU A 272 -1.32 4.54 25.05
CA LEU A 272 -1.64 5.19 23.79
C LEU A 272 -2.12 6.63 24.00
N ILE A 273 -1.71 7.51 23.10
CA ILE A 273 -2.36 8.81 22.93
C ILE A 273 -2.86 8.94 21.49
N GLU A 274 -4.10 9.36 21.37
CA GLU A 274 -4.73 9.68 20.09
C GLU A 274 -5.12 11.16 20.05
N LEU A 275 -4.88 11.79 18.92
CA LEU A 275 -5.21 13.19 18.66
C LEU A 275 -6.36 13.30 17.67
N LYS A 276 -7.39 14.08 18.03
CA LYS A 276 -8.47 14.53 17.15
C LYS A 276 -8.21 15.98 16.76
N THR A 277 -8.24 16.26 15.46
CA THR A 277 -8.04 17.61 14.91
C THR A 277 -9.16 17.96 13.95
N GLY A 278 -10.13 18.75 14.42
CA GLY A 278 -11.30 19.11 13.61
C GLY A 278 -12.08 17.88 13.14
N SER A 279 -12.32 17.77 11.84
CA SER A 279 -13.07 16.68 11.20
C SER A 279 -12.27 15.38 11.08
N GLN A 280 -10.93 15.45 11.03
CA GLN A 280 -10.02 14.30 10.83
C GLN A 280 -10.22 13.20 11.89
N PRO A 281 -10.16 11.89 11.56
CA PRO A 281 -10.29 10.82 12.55
C PRO A 281 -9.20 10.89 13.64
N PHE A 282 -9.37 10.13 14.72
CA PHE A 282 -8.33 10.00 15.74
C PHE A 282 -7.06 9.41 15.13
N GLN A 283 -5.93 10.03 15.43
CA GLN A 283 -4.63 9.59 14.95
C GLN A 283 -3.70 9.32 16.13
N LYS A 284 -3.00 8.19 16.11
CA LYS A 284 -1.93 7.90 17.08
C LYS A 284 -0.82 8.96 16.96
N VAL A 285 -0.34 9.43 18.11
CA VAL A 285 0.79 10.38 18.21
C VAL A 285 2.08 9.64 18.56
N THR A 286 3.22 10.32 18.38
CA THR A 286 4.55 9.75 18.64
C THR A 286 5.09 10.26 19.98
N PRO A 287 5.50 9.39 20.92
CA PRO A 287 6.21 9.81 22.13
C PRO A 287 7.64 10.27 21.80
N LYS A 288 8.27 10.99 22.72
CA LYS A 288 9.65 11.49 22.56
C LYS A 288 10.67 10.35 22.41
N ALA A 289 10.48 9.31 23.19
CA ALA A 289 11.20 8.04 23.09
C ALA A 289 10.24 6.92 23.49
N ILE A 290 10.66 5.67 23.30
CA ILE A 290 9.91 4.50 23.76
C ILE A 290 9.56 4.69 25.25
N ASN A 291 8.26 4.69 25.58
CA ASN A 291 7.70 4.98 26.90
C ASN A 291 8.02 6.35 27.53
N ASP A 292 8.70 7.28 26.83
CA ASP A 292 8.89 8.67 27.28
C ASP A 292 7.79 9.58 26.72
N TRP A 293 6.70 9.70 27.46
CA TRP A 293 5.55 10.56 27.15
C TRP A 293 5.67 11.99 27.72
N SER A 294 6.85 12.35 28.25
CA SER A 294 7.10 13.72 28.73
C SER A 294 6.87 14.77 27.64
N ILE A 295 7.06 14.37 26.37
CA ILE A 295 6.64 15.10 25.18
C ILE A 295 6.06 14.08 24.20
N TRP A 296 4.94 14.42 23.58
CA TRP A 296 4.44 13.74 22.39
C TRP A 296 4.21 14.75 21.27
N GLN A 297 4.30 14.30 20.02
CA GLN A 297 4.06 15.15 18.86
C GLN A 297 3.34 14.42 17.72
N LYS A 298 2.63 15.20 16.90
CA LYS A 298 2.00 14.75 15.66
C LYS A 298 1.94 15.87 14.64
N THR A 299 2.42 15.61 13.43
CA THR A 299 2.14 16.46 12.27
C THR A 299 0.81 16.05 11.65
N VAL A 300 -0.08 17.02 11.46
CA VAL A 300 -1.39 16.85 10.81
C VAL A 300 -1.55 17.88 9.70
N THR A 301 -2.40 17.59 8.71
CA THR A 301 -2.81 18.57 7.70
C THR A 301 -4.24 18.97 7.97
N ILE A 302 -4.47 20.23 8.32
CA ILE A 302 -5.80 20.75 8.63
C ILE A 302 -6.45 21.29 7.36
N GLN A 303 -7.62 20.76 7.03
CA GLN A 303 -8.42 21.15 5.86
C GLN A 303 -9.75 21.80 6.25
N ASP A 304 -10.02 21.91 7.55
CA ASP A 304 -11.20 22.59 8.05
C ASP A 304 -10.92 24.10 8.13
N GLN A 305 -11.85 24.91 7.61
CA GLN A 305 -11.82 26.37 7.76
C GLN A 305 -12.59 26.80 9.02
N GLY A 306 -12.18 27.92 9.63
CA GLY A 306 -12.83 28.48 10.81
C GLY A 306 -12.23 27.94 12.10
N THR A 307 -13.04 27.82 13.15
CA THR A 307 -12.56 27.33 14.45
C THR A 307 -12.41 25.81 14.45
N VAL A 308 -11.17 25.34 14.58
CA VAL A 308 -10.78 23.93 14.65
C VAL A 308 -10.38 23.59 16.08
N TYR A 309 -10.87 22.46 16.59
CA TYR A 309 -10.53 21.97 17.92
C TYR A 309 -9.49 20.86 17.86
N LEU A 310 -8.46 20.99 18.69
CA LEU A 310 -7.49 19.93 18.96
C LEU A 310 -7.81 19.31 20.32
N GLN A 311 -7.89 17.99 20.37
CA GLN A 311 -8.13 17.27 21.62
C GLN A 311 -7.39 15.94 21.62
N ALA A 312 -6.61 15.69 22.68
CA ALA A 312 -5.92 14.43 22.89
C ALA A 312 -6.72 13.52 23.85
N LYS A 313 -6.65 12.22 23.60
CA LYS A 313 -7.15 11.16 24.47
C LYS A 313 -5.98 10.26 24.84
N ALA A 314 -5.66 10.15 26.12
CA ALA A 314 -4.69 9.20 26.64
C ALA A 314 -5.42 7.97 27.21
N ILE A 315 -4.83 6.80 26.97
CA ILE A 315 -5.26 5.51 27.49
C ILE A 315 -4.03 4.88 28.16
N ASP A 316 -4.19 4.36 29.37
CA ASP A 316 -3.13 3.62 30.07
C ASP A 316 -3.15 2.11 29.73
N TYR A 317 -2.28 1.32 30.37
CA TYR A 317 -2.20 -0.13 30.10
C TYR A 317 -3.33 -0.97 30.72
N PHE A 318 -4.13 -0.40 31.62
CA PHE A 318 -5.32 -1.04 32.20
C PHE A 318 -6.64 -0.53 31.58
N GLY A 319 -6.54 0.36 30.59
CA GLY A 319 -7.67 0.88 29.83
C GLY A 319 -8.34 2.12 30.45
N ASN A 320 -7.76 2.74 31.49
CA ASN A 320 -8.28 4.01 32.00
C ASN A 320 -8.02 5.12 30.97
N VAL A 321 -8.98 6.02 30.84
CA VAL A 321 -9.00 7.02 29.78
C VAL A 321 -9.02 8.42 30.36
N ARG A 322 -8.23 9.33 29.78
CA ARG A 322 -8.34 10.77 30.03
C ARG A 322 -8.33 11.57 28.76
N TRP A 323 -9.17 12.61 28.74
CA TRP A 323 -9.22 13.61 27.68
C TRP A 323 -8.50 14.87 28.10
N SER A 324 -7.74 15.48 27.18
CA SER A 324 -7.23 16.83 27.36
C SER A 324 -8.36 17.85 27.23
N ASN A 325 -8.07 19.08 27.65
CA ASN A 325 -8.87 20.24 27.25
C ASN A 325 -8.91 20.34 25.71
N LYS A 326 -10.00 20.89 25.18
CA LYS A 326 -10.09 21.25 23.77
C LYS A 326 -9.33 22.56 23.54
N ILE A 327 -8.43 22.55 22.58
CA ILE A 327 -7.69 23.75 22.18
C ILE A 327 -8.30 24.29 20.88
N PRO A 328 -8.99 25.44 20.91
CA PRO A 328 -9.49 26.08 19.70
C PRO A 328 -8.37 26.85 19.00
N ILE A 329 -8.22 26.60 17.70
CA ILE A 329 -7.40 27.39 16.77
C ILE A 329 -8.29 27.90 15.63
N THR A 330 -7.89 28.98 14.98
CA THR A 330 -8.61 29.56 13.85
C THR A 330 -7.82 29.34 12.57
N ILE A 331 -8.46 28.72 11.59
CA ILE A 331 -7.92 28.50 10.25
C ILE A 331 -8.61 29.44 9.27
N THR A 332 -7.82 30.20 8.53
CA THR A 332 -8.29 31.03 7.42
C THR A 332 -7.61 30.54 6.15
N PHE A 333 -8.35 30.30 5.09
CA PHE A 333 -7.72 30.02 3.81
C PHE A 333 -7.38 31.30 3.07
N GLU A 334 -6.22 31.31 2.42
CA GLU A 334 -5.83 32.39 1.54
C GLU A 334 -6.88 32.55 0.43
N ASN A 335 -7.40 33.76 0.29
CA ASN A 335 -8.18 34.11 -0.90
C ASN A 335 -7.19 34.18 -2.08
N ASN A 336 -7.51 33.50 -3.19
CA ASN A 336 -6.76 33.57 -4.47
C ASN A 336 -6.57 35.00 -5.01
N SER A 337 -7.10 36.05 -4.36
CA SER A 337 -6.88 37.45 -4.67
C SER A 337 -5.53 38.02 -4.19
N LYS A 338 -4.83 37.39 -3.24
CA LYS A 338 -3.46 37.82 -2.85
C LYS A 338 -2.39 37.35 -3.84
N ALA A 339 -2.64 36.29 -4.60
CA ALA A 339 -1.75 35.81 -5.66
C ALA A 339 -1.85 36.62 -6.97
N SER A 340 -2.90 37.44 -7.16
CA SER A 340 -3.08 38.23 -8.38
C SER A 340 -2.63 39.69 -8.26
N SER A 341 -2.08 40.13 -7.13
CA SER A 341 -1.64 41.51 -6.93
C SER A 341 -0.11 41.70 -6.87
N ALA A 342 0.68 40.65 -7.16
CA ALA A 342 2.14 40.73 -7.18
C ALA A 342 2.75 40.80 -8.60
N ASP A 343 1.99 40.61 -9.68
CA ASP A 343 2.56 40.46 -11.03
C ASP A 343 1.89 41.33 -12.12
N THR A 344 1.49 42.55 -11.81
CA THR A 344 1.06 43.52 -12.85
C THR A 344 1.83 44.85 -12.86
N ASN A 345 3.00 44.91 -12.21
CA ASN A 345 3.85 46.11 -12.21
C ASN A 345 5.27 45.86 -12.76
N ILE A 346 5.39 45.19 -13.91
CA ILE A 346 6.52 45.43 -14.82
C ILE A 346 5.96 45.82 -16.19
N LEU A 347 5.52 47.07 -16.26
CA LEU A 347 5.55 47.85 -17.48
C LEU A 347 7.04 48.08 -17.83
N SER A 348 7.42 47.56 -19.00
CA SER A 348 8.47 48.08 -19.89
C SER A 348 9.80 48.53 -19.26
N LEU A 349 10.87 47.75 -19.50
CA LEU A 349 12.19 48.35 -19.67
C LEU A 349 12.85 47.86 -20.98
N PRO A 350 13.60 48.74 -21.67
CA PRO A 350 14.06 48.53 -23.03
C PRO A 350 15.29 47.62 -23.08
N SER A 351 15.49 46.99 -24.23
CA SER A 351 16.74 46.37 -24.63
C SER A 351 17.93 47.33 -24.50
N ASN A 352 18.98 46.86 -23.80
CA ASN A 352 20.35 47.38 -23.64
C ASN A 352 20.67 47.98 -22.26
N ILE A 353 21.15 47.15 -21.33
CA ILE A 353 22.37 47.45 -20.55
C ILE A 353 23.14 46.14 -20.36
N THR A 354 24.12 45.94 -21.22
CA THR A 354 25.30 45.09 -20.98
C THR A 354 26.15 45.71 -19.87
N GLY A 355 26.61 44.90 -18.91
CA GLY A 355 27.81 45.19 -18.14
C GLY A 355 27.65 45.20 -16.63
N GLY A 356 28.14 44.13 -16.00
CA GLY A 356 28.85 44.20 -14.74
C GLY A 356 28.01 44.19 -13.47
N ILE A 357 27.56 43.00 -13.03
CA ILE A 357 27.77 42.49 -11.66
C ILE A 357 27.85 40.95 -11.77
N LEU A 358 28.98 40.45 -12.26
CA LEU A 358 29.38 39.03 -12.19
C LEU A 358 30.47 38.93 -11.11
N SER A 359 30.07 39.06 -9.85
CA SER A 359 30.84 38.67 -8.67
C SER A 359 29.95 38.92 -7.46
N ASP A 360 29.26 37.88 -6.99
CA ASP A 360 28.81 37.68 -5.59
C ASP A 360 27.72 36.60 -5.42
N LEU A 361 27.66 35.59 -6.30
CA LEU A 361 26.87 34.37 -6.07
C LEU A 361 27.66 33.12 -6.46
N ALA A 362 28.82 32.93 -5.84
CA ALA A 362 29.42 31.61 -5.69
C ALA A 362 28.92 31.04 -4.36
N GLY A 363 27.98 30.09 -4.37
CA GLY A 363 27.62 29.38 -3.15
C GLY A 363 26.23 28.74 -3.02
N PHE A 364 25.38 28.69 -4.04
CA PHE A 364 24.13 27.93 -3.96
C PHE A 364 23.93 27.07 -5.21
N GLU A 365 24.04 25.75 -5.02
CA GLU A 365 23.54 24.79 -6.00
C GLU A 365 22.00 24.88 -6.07
N PRO A 366 21.39 24.71 -7.26
CA PRO A 366 19.94 24.62 -7.37
C PRO A 366 19.46 23.30 -6.73
N THR A 367 18.91 23.37 -5.52
CA THR A 367 18.11 22.28 -4.97
C THR A 367 16.79 22.24 -5.72
N ILE A 368 16.69 21.32 -6.69
CA ILE A 368 15.41 20.93 -7.29
C ILE A 368 14.54 20.34 -6.18
N MET A 369 13.52 21.07 -5.75
CA MET A 369 12.46 20.55 -4.90
C MET A 369 11.46 19.78 -5.78
N ILE A 370 11.61 18.46 -5.82
CA ILE A 370 10.60 17.56 -6.41
C ILE A 370 9.41 17.55 -5.43
N ILE A 371 8.27 18.09 -5.85
CA ILE A 371 6.99 17.90 -5.16
C ILE A 371 6.46 16.53 -5.59
N PRO A 372 6.35 15.53 -4.69
CA PRO A 372 5.64 14.31 -5.02
C PRO A 372 4.15 14.62 -5.12
N VAL A 373 3.61 14.57 -6.34
CA VAL A 373 2.17 14.44 -6.56
C VAL A 373 1.78 13.07 -6.02
N VAL A 374 0.91 13.06 -5.02
CA VAL A 374 0.37 11.84 -4.40
C VAL A 374 -0.43 11.08 -5.46
N ALA A 375 0.18 10.04 -6.02
CA ALA A 375 -0.55 8.98 -6.69
C ALA A 375 -1.17 8.09 -5.62
N ILE A 376 -2.48 7.86 -5.75
CA ILE A 376 -3.27 6.93 -4.93
C ILE A 376 -2.59 5.56 -4.96
N PRO A 377 -2.23 4.95 -3.81
CA PRO A 377 -1.78 3.56 -3.81
C PRO A 377 -3.00 2.66 -3.95
N SER A 378 -3.20 2.13 -5.15
CA SER A 378 -4.03 0.95 -5.38
C SER A 378 -3.39 -0.24 -4.66
N ILE A 379 -4.15 -0.82 -3.73
CA ILE A 379 -3.81 -2.06 -3.03
C ILE A 379 -3.81 -3.20 -4.07
N ILE A 380 -2.63 -3.78 -4.34
CA ILE A 380 -2.49 -5.04 -5.08
C ILE A 380 -2.42 -6.17 -4.05
N ILE A 381 -3.40 -7.07 -4.06
CA ILE A 381 -3.40 -8.32 -3.30
C ILE A 381 -3.13 -9.47 -4.28
N TYR A 382 -2.02 -10.18 -4.10
CA TYR A 382 -1.77 -11.48 -4.72
C TYR A 382 -2.10 -12.57 -3.69
N LEU A 383 -2.98 -13.52 -4.03
CA LEU A 383 -3.22 -14.74 -3.25
C LEU A 383 -2.77 -15.93 -4.10
N ALA A 384 -1.67 -16.57 -3.71
CA ALA A 384 -1.24 -17.85 -4.27
C ALA A 384 -1.81 -18.99 -3.44
N TRP A 385 -2.57 -19.90 -4.06
CA TRP A 385 -2.95 -21.19 -3.47
C TRP A 385 -2.07 -22.30 -4.02
N ARG A 386 -1.51 -23.11 -3.12
CA ARG A 386 -0.75 -24.33 -3.44
C ARG A 386 -1.49 -25.51 -2.82
N GLN A 387 -2.10 -26.38 -3.61
CA GLN A 387 -2.56 -27.67 -3.09
C GLN A 387 -1.35 -28.60 -2.88
N ARG A 388 -1.25 -29.12 -1.65
CA ARG A 388 -0.28 -30.13 -1.25
C ARG A 388 -0.63 -31.48 -1.85
N ALA A 389 0.37 -32.13 -2.44
CA ALA A 389 0.37 -33.57 -2.67
C ALA A 389 0.29 -34.32 -1.33
N GLN A 390 -0.63 -35.28 -1.22
CA GLN A 390 -0.58 -36.31 -0.18
C GLN A 390 0.28 -37.49 -0.66
N LYS A 391 1.40 -37.74 0.03
CA LYS A 391 2.04 -39.06 0.22
C LYS A 391 1.77 -39.43 1.69
N GLY A 392 1.38 -40.63 2.14
CA GLY A 392 1.15 -41.94 1.54
C GLY A 392 0.95 -42.99 2.67
N ARG A 393 0.93 -44.29 2.29
CA ARG A 393 0.79 -45.56 3.07
C ARG A 393 -0.65 -46.08 3.13
N LYS A 394 -0.98 -47.32 2.74
CA LYS A 394 -0.23 -48.56 2.44
C LYS A 394 -0.64 -49.13 1.10
#